data_AF-A0A3R9EZG3-F1
#
_entry.id   AF-A0A3R9EZG3-F1
#
_cell.length_a   1.000
_cell.length_b   1.000
_cell.length_c   1.000
_cell.angle_alpha   90.00
_cell.angle_beta   90.00
_cell.angle_gamma   90.00
#
_symmetry.space_group_name_H-M   'P 1'
#
loop_
_entity.id
_entity.type
_entity.pdbx_description
1 polymer ?
#
loop_
_entity_poly.entity_id
_entity_poly.type
_entity_poly.pdbx_seq_one_letter_code
_entity_poly.pdbx_strand_id
1 'polypeptide(L)'
;MKHLAFLSVRRNKEAIPIGKIISFILTLLIIGLINFGLTSVTSYSFIDASPFVGAASVFLIYFFSSAGGIASRHVDMQVQAETGIKMNQTEKKFLPSYAFLAAIVYLIGSIVATFWVYRDYFFQ
;
A
#
# COMPACT_ATOMS: atom_id res chain seq x y z
N MET A 1 -38.86 -11.18 -13.89
CA MET A 1 -38.09 -11.74 -12.76
C MET A 1 -36.57 -11.81 -12.99
N LYS A 2 -36.05 -12.12 -14.19
CA LYS A 2 -34.58 -12.18 -14.45
C LYS A 2 -33.83 -10.84 -14.26
N HIS A 3 -34.49 -9.70 -14.46
CA HIS A 3 -33.90 -8.36 -14.32
C HIS A 3 -33.52 -8.02 -12.86
N LEU A 4 -34.26 -8.53 -11.87
CA LEU A 4 -33.99 -8.27 -10.44
C LEU A 4 -32.84 -9.14 -9.91
N ALA A 5 -32.66 -10.35 -10.46
CA ALA A 5 -31.52 -11.22 -10.12
C ALA A 5 -30.18 -10.66 -10.66
N PHE A 6 -30.20 -9.95 -11.78
CA PHE A 6 -29.00 -9.28 -12.30
C PHE A 6 -28.55 -8.11 -11.41
N LEU A 7 -29.51 -7.38 -10.82
CA LEU A 7 -29.23 -6.28 -9.90
C LEU A 7 -28.74 -6.77 -8.52
N SER A 8 -29.20 -7.93 -8.04
CA SER A 8 -28.71 -8.48 -6.76
C SER A 8 -27.26 -8.97 -6.83
N VAL A 9 -26.84 -9.53 -7.97
CA VAL A 9 -25.46 -9.95 -8.21
C VAL A 9 -24.52 -8.76 -8.39
N ARG A 10 -25.00 -7.65 -9.00
CA ARG A 10 -24.20 -6.42 -9.17
C ARG A 10 -23.95 -5.71 -7.84
N ARG A 11 -24.93 -5.68 -6.95
CA ARG A 11 -24.86 -5.01 -5.64
C ARG A 11 -23.89 -5.69 -4.65
N ASN A 12 -23.63 -6.98 -4.77
CA ASN A 12 -22.68 -7.71 -3.91
C ASN A 12 -21.20 -7.45 -4.28
N LYS A 13 -20.93 -6.81 -5.42
CA LYS A 13 -19.54 -6.46 -5.82
C LYS A 13 -19.07 -5.08 -5.30
N GLU A 14 -19.95 -4.33 -4.65
CA GLU A 14 -19.71 -2.97 -4.15
C GLU A 14 -19.20 -2.95 -2.70
N ALA A 15 -19.39 -4.03 -1.93
CA ALA A 15 -18.85 -4.12 -0.58
C ALA A 15 -17.33 -4.32 -0.66
N ILE A 16 -16.56 -3.43 -0.02
CA ILE A 16 -15.12 -3.62 0.14
C ILE A 16 -14.94 -4.95 0.89
N PRO A 17 -14.41 -6.01 0.26
CA PRO A 17 -14.30 -7.29 0.93
C PRO A 17 -13.41 -7.13 2.17
N ILE A 18 -13.86 -7.68 3.29
CA ILE A 18 -13.28 -7.50 4.63
C ILE A 18 -11.75 -7.70 4.63
N GLY A 19 -11.25 -8.66 3.86
CA GLY A 19 -9.80 -8.90 3.72
C GLY A 19 -8.99 -7.70 3.22
N LYS A 20 -9.57 -6.84 2.38
CA LYS A 20 -8.91 -5.63 1.88
C LYS A 20 -8.84 -4.53 2.93
N ILE A 21 -9.86 -4.41 3.78
CA ILE A 21 -9.86 -3.48 4.92
C ILE A 21 -8.81 -3.92 5.94
N ILE A 22 -8.73 -5.22 6.22
CA ILE A 22 -7.70 -5.78 7.10
C ILE A 22 -6.30 -5.47 6.56
N SER A 23 -6.06 -5.69 5.26
CA SER A 23 -4.78 -5.34 4.63
C SER A 23 -4.46 -3.86 4.79
N PHE A 24 -5.42 -2.96 4.60
CA PHE A 24 -5.23 -1.52 4.75
C PHE A 24 -4.81 -1.14 6.19
N ILE A 25 -5.56 -1.61 7.19
CA ILE A 25 -5.30 -1.33 8.60
C ILE A 25 -3.94 -1.90 9.01
N LEU A 26 -3.65 -3.15 8.60
CA LEU A 26 -2.39 -3.80 8.91
C LEU A 26 -1.20 -3.03 8.32
N THR A 27 -1.32 -2.55 7.07
CA THR A 27 -0.27 -1.73 6.45
C THR A 27 -0.05 -0.42 7.21
N LEU A 28 -1.11 0.29 7.62
CA LEU A 28 -0.95 1.50 8.45
C LEU A 28 -0.23 1.19 9.77
N LEU A 29 -0.59 0.09 10.42
CA LEU A 29 0.00 -0.31 11.69
C LEU A 29 1.49 -0.65 11.52
N ILE A 30 1.84 -1.39 10.47
CA ILE A 30 3.24 -1.73 10.15
C ILE A 30 4.06 -0.45 9.89
N ILE A 31 3.57 0.47 9.06
CA ILE A 31 4.28 1.72 8.76
C ILE A 31 4.45 2.55 10.05
N GLY A 32 3.42 2.63 10.89
CA GLY A 32 3.49 3.32 12.18
C GLY A 32 4.50 2.71 13.15
N LEU A 33 4.55 1.37 13.24
CA LEU A 33 5.55 0.66 14.05
C LEU A 33 6.97 0.86 13.53
N ILE A 34 7.17 0.84 12.21
CA ILE A 34 8.48 1.13 11.61
C ILE A 34 8.91 2.56 11.95
N ASN A 35 8.01 3.53 11.82
CA ASN A 35 8.32 4.91 12.20
C ASN A 35 8.67 5.03 13.69
N PHE A 36 7.87 4.41 14.56
CA PHE A 36 8.12 4.39 16.01
C PHE A 36 9.47 3.76 16.35
N GLY A 37 9.78 2.61 15.75
CA GLY A 37 11.07 1.93 15.92
C GLY A 37 12.24 2.80 15.45
N LEU A 38 12.12 3.42 14.27
CA LEU A 38 13.15 4.31 13.73
C LEU A 38 13.40 5.53 14.62
N THR A 39 12.35 6.11 15.18
CA THR A 39 12.45 7.26 16.10
C THR A 39 12.90 6.86 17.50
N SER A 40 12.84 5.58 17.86
CA SER A 40 13.35 5.09 19.15
C SER A 40 14.88 4.95 19.13
N VAL A 41 15.46 4.70 17.95
CA VAL A 41 16.91 4.57 17.76
C VAL A 41 17.58 5.85 17.25
N THR A 42 16.78 6.84 16.82
CA THR A 42 17.27 8.10 16.26
C THR A 42 16.79 9.27 17.13
N SER A 43 17.56 10.35 17.20
CA SER A 43 17.16 11.57 17.94
C SER A 43 16.06 12.40 17.25
N TYR A 44 15.50 11.92 16.13
CA TYR A 44 14.44 12.62 15.40
C TYR A 44 13.08 12.41 16.07
N SER A 45 12.27 13.47 16.07
CA SER A 45 10.88 13.39 16.51
C SER A 45 10.07 12.48 15.58
N PHE A 46 9.07 11.80 16.13
CA PHE A 46 8.15 10.94 15.37
C PHE A 46 7.54 11.66 14.17
N ILE A 47 7.16 12.93 14.36
CA ILE A 47 6.51 13.75 13.34
C ILE A 47 7.49 14.13 12.23
N ASP A 48 8.76 14.38 12.55
CA ASP A 48 9.78 14.77 11.57
C ASP A 48 10.18 13.60 10.67
N ALA A 49 10.24 12.39 11.25
CA ALA A 49 10.56 11.16 10.51
C ALA A 49 9.38 10.64 9.66
N SER A 50 8.14 10.92 10.09
CA SER A 50 6.93 10.31 9.50
C SER A 50 6.71 10.57 8.00
N PRO A 51 7.00 11.75 7.41
CA PRO A 51 6.90 11.96 5.97
C PRO A 51 7.93 11.12 5.19
N PHE A 52 9.16 11.01 5.70
CA PHE A 52 10.21 10.22 5.06
C PHE A 52 9.89 8.72 5.10
N VAL A 53 9.44 8.20 6.24
CA VAL A 53 9.01 6.81 6.37
C VAL A 53 7.78 6.51 5.51
N GLY A 54 6.83 7.45 5.44
CA GLY A 54 5.68 7.36 4.55
C GLY A 54 6.09 7.28 3.07
N ALA A 55 6.98 8.17 2.63
CA ALA A 55 7.46 8.22 1.26
C ALA A 55 8.24 6.94 0.88
N ALA A 56 9.12 6.48 1.76
CA ALA A 56 9.85 5.22 1.57
C ALA A 56 8.89 4.03 1.47
N SER A 57 7.85 4.00 2.31
CA SER A 57 6.83 2.93 2.30
C SER A 57 6.01 2.94 1.01
N VAL A 58 5.58 4.11 0.53
CA VAL A 58 4.90 4.26 -0.77
C VAL A 58 5.78 3.73 -1.90
N PHE A 59 7.06 4.11 -1.93
CA PHE A 59 7.99 3.67 -2.95
C PHE A 59 8.21 2.14 -2.92
N LEU A 60 8.45 1.57 -1.74
CA LEU A 60 8.60 0.12 -1.58
C LEU A 60 7.34 -0.63 -2.01
N ILE A 61 6.17 -0.21 -1.51
CA ILE A 61 4.91 -0.88 -1.86
C ILE A 61 4.59 -0.70 -3.34
N TYR A 62 4.86 0.45 -3.94
CA TYR A 62 4.72 0.65 -5.39
C TYR A 62 5.60 -0.35 -6.16
N PHE A 63 6.87 -0.47 -5.77
CA PHE A 63 7.82 -1.36 -6.41
C PHE A 63 7.38 -2.83 -6.34
N PHE A 64 6.88 -3.28 -5.19
CA PHE A 64 6.37 -4.64 -5.01
C PHE A 64 4.99 -4.86 -5.62
N SER A 65 4.11 -3.85 -5.59
CA SER A 65 2.74 -3.91 -6.11
C SER A 65 2.66 -3.68 -7.62
N SER A 66 3.76 -3.25 -8.24
CA SER A 66 3.83 -3.14 -9.69
C SER A 66 3.62 -4.49 -10.34
N ALA A 67 2.73 -4.51 -11.32
CA ALA A 67 2.41 -5.68 -12.11
C ALA A 67 3.68 -6.38 -12.64
N GLY A 68 3.95 -7.61 -12.19
CA GLY A 68 5.17 -8.34 -12.56
C GLY A 68 6.41 -7.96 -11.73
N GLY A 69 6.23 -7.39 -10.53
CA GLY A 69 7.30 -7.06 -9.59
C GLY A 69 8.26 -8.24 -9.31
N ILE A 70 9.46 -7.91 -8.80
CA ILE A 70 10.59 -8.86 -8.67
C ILE A 70 10.16 -10.20 -8.08
N ALA A 71 9.40 -10.19 -6.98
CA ALA A 71 8.98 -11.40 -6.29
C ALA A 71 8.10 -12.31 -7.17
N SER A 72 7.05 -11.75 -7.82
CA SER A 72 6.19 -12.53 -8.71
C SER A 72 6.98 -13.07 -9.91
N ARG A 73 7.85 -12.25 -10.51
CA ARG A 73 8.68 -12.68 -11.62
C ARG A 73 9.66 -13.79 -11.22
N HIS A 74 10.19 -13.78 -10.00
CA HIS A 74 11.10 -14.81 -9.50
C HIS A 74 10.39 -16.15 -9.34
N VAL A 75 9.20 -16.15 -8.75
CA VAL A 75 8.37 -17.36 -8.62
C VAL A 75 7.96 -17.89 -9.99
N ASP A 76 7.53 -16.99 -10.89
CA ASP A 76 7.15 -17.35 -12.26
C ASP A 76 8.32 -17.99 -13.04
N MET A 77 9.55 -17.49 -12.84
CA MET A 77 10.77 -18.06 -13.44
C MET A 77 11.14 -19.40 -12.83
N GLN A 78 10.98 -19.58 -11.52
CA GLN A 78 11.26 -20.85 -10.84
C GLN A 78 10.31 -21.95 -11.34
N VAL A 79 9.01 -21.65 -11.41
CA VAL A 79 8.00 -22.60 -11.93
C VAL A 79 8.24 -22.89 -13.42
N GLN A 80 8.63 -21.89 -14.20
CA GLN A 80 8.98 -22.10 -15.62
C GLN A 80 10.23 -22.95 -15.79
N ALA A 81 11.24 -22.81 -14.93
CA ALA A 81 12.45 -23.63 -14.94
C ALA A 81 12.17 -25.09 -14.56
N GLU A 82 11.26 -25.32 -13.59
CA GLU A 82 10.87 -26.65 -13.16
C GLU A 82 9.99 -27.39 -14.17
N THR A 83 9.10 -26.67 -14.86
CA THR A 83 8.12 -27.30 -15.78
C THR A 83 8.50 -27.23 -17.25
N GLY A 84 9.44 -26.35 -17.63
CA GLY A 84 9.79 -26.08 -19.02
C GLY A 84 8.70 -25.34 -19.82
N ILE A 85 7.57 -24.99 -19.22
CA ILE A 85 6.44 -24.35 -19.90
C ILE A 85 6.59 -22.83 -19.83
N LYS A 86 6.71 -22.19 -21.00
CA LYS A 86 6.78 -20.72 -21.11
C LYS A 86 5.47 -20.10 -20.63
N MET A 87 5.52 -19.47 -19.47
CA MET A 87 4.39 -18.78 -18.88
C MET A 87 4.13 -17.48 -19.63
N ASN A 88 2.92 -17.34 -20.17
CA ASN A 88 2.54 -16.18 -20.97
C ASN A 88 2.42 -14.98 -20.02
N GLN A 89 3.30 -13.99 -20.19
CA GLN A 89 3.27 -12.79 -19.36
C GLN A 89 2.11 -11.92 -19.83
N THR A 90 0.94 -12.10 -19.23
CA THR A 90 -0.18 -11.18 -19.40
C THR A 90 0.31 -9.77 -19.06
N GLU A 91 0.06 -8.80 -19.94
CA GLU A 91 0.26 -7.37 -19.66
C GLU A 91 -0.55 -6.98 -18.42
N LYS A 92 0.06 -7.15 -17.24
CA LYS A 92 -0.59 -6.84 -15.99
C LYS A 92 -0.55 -5.31 -15.88
N LYS A 93 -1.72 -4.69 -15.87
CA LYS A 93 -1.86 -3.27 -15.57
C LYS A 93 -1.60 -3.06 -14.07
N PHE A 94 -0.97 -1.94 -13.70
CA PHE A 94 -0.81 -1.56 -12.30
C PHE A 94 -2.21 -1.41 -11.66
N LEU A 95 -2.57 -2.35 -10.79
CA LEU A 95 -3.78 -2.28 -10.00
C LEU A 95 -3.35 -1.87 -8.58
N PRO A 96 -3.58 -0.61 -8.16
CA PRO A 96 -3.15 -0.14 -6.85
C PRO A 96 -3.75 -1.02 -5.75
N SER A 97 -2.87 -1.61 -4.93
CA SER A 97 -3.29 -2.41 -3.80
C SER A 97 -3.84 -1.54 -2.66
N TYR A 98 -4.62 -2.14 -1.77
CA TYR A 98 -5.13 -1.44 -0.59
C TYR A 98 -3.99 -1.06 0.37
N ALA A 99 -2.90 -1.84 0.38
CA ALA A 99 -1.65 -1.48 1.06
C ALA A 99 -1.01 -0.21 0.45
N PHE A 100 -1.02 -0.07 -0.87
CA PHE A 100 -0.52 1.13 -1.54
C PHE A 100 -1.35 2.36 -1.17
N LEU A 101 -2.68 2.23 -1.15
CA LEU A 101 -3.60 3.26 -0.66
C LEU A 101 -3.32 3.63 0.81
N ALA A 102 -3.10 2.65 1.68
CA ALA A 102 -2.75 2.88 3.08
C ALA A 102 -1.45 3.69 3.23
N ALA A 103 -0.43 3.36 2.44
CA ALA A 103 0.84 4.08 2.46
C ALA A 103 0.70 5.53 2.00
N ILE A 104 -0.10 5.78 0.95
CA ILE A 104 -0.41 7.14 0.50
C ILE A 104 -1.16 7.91 1.59
N VAL A 105 -2.17 7.29 2.21
CA VAL A 105 -2.93 7.92 3.30
C VAL A 105 -2.03 8.26 4.48
N TYR A 106 -1.11 7.38 4.84
CA TYR A 106 -0.11 7.63 5.87
C TYR A 106 0.80 8.81 5.50
N LEU A 107 1.31 8.86 4.27
CA LEU A 107 2.18 9.95 3.79
C LEU A 107 1.46 11.30 3.78
N ILE A 108 0.22 11.35 3.28
CA ILE A 108 -0.57 12.59 3.29
C ILE A 108 -0.84 13.01 4.74
N GLY A 109 -1.25 12.07 5.59
CA GLY A 109 -1.51 12.31 7.00
C GLY A 109 -0.27 12.81 7.75
N SER A 110 0.92 12.27 7.46
CA SER A 110 2.15 12.73 8.08
C SER A 110 2.53 14.13 7.64
N ILE A 111 2.43 14.44 6.34
CA ILE A 111 2.66 15.80 5.83
C ILE A 111 1.72 16.79 6.53
N VAL A 112 0.42 16.49 6.59
CA VAL A 112 -0.57 17.34 7.25
C VAL A 112 -0.26 17.50 8.75
N ALA A 113 0.13 16.42 9.42
CA ALA A 113 0.51 16.45 10.83
C ALA A 113 1.76 17.32 11.06
N THR A 114 2.77 17.20 10.20
CA THR A 114 3.96 18.06 10.23
C THR A 114 3.57 19.52 10.04
N PHE A 115 2.76 19.86 9.04
CA PHE A 115 2.27 21.23 8.85
C PHE A 115 1.48 21.75 10.06
N TRP A 116 0.67 20.90 10.69
CA TRP A 116 -0.10 21.30 11.87
C TRP A 116 0.80 21.63 13.06
N VAL A 117 1.82 20.81 13.32
CA VAL A 117 2.76 21.01 14.43
C VAL A 117 3.66 22.21 14.20
N TYR A 118 4.14 22.40 12.97
CA TYR A 118 5.02 23.52 12.64
C TYR A 118 4.27 24.76 12.16
N ARG A 119 2.94 24.81 12.26
CA ARG A 119 2.14 25.95 11.78
C ARG A 119 2.62 27.27 12.38
N ASP A 120 3.00 27.27 13.66
CA ASP A 120 3.36 28.47 14.39
C ASP A 120 4.70 29.04 13.88
N TYR A 121 5.55 28.22 13.25
CA TYR A 121 6.78 28.68 12.57
C TYR A 121 6.51 29.35 11.23
N PHE A 122 5.39 29.05 10.55
CA PHE A 122 5.07 29.59 9.23
C PHE A 122 4.28 30.92 9.29
N PHE A 123 3.61 31.19 10.41
CA PHE A 123 2.78 32.39 10.60
C PHE A 123 3.40 33.40 11.60
N GLN A 124 4.69 33.25 11.90
CA GLN A 124 5.49 34.22 12.65
C GLN A 124 6.17 35.20 11.69
#